data_AF-X0VF05-F1
#
_entry.id   AF-X0VF05-F1
#
_cell.length_a   1.000
_cell.length_b   1.000
_cell.length_c   1.000
_cell.angle_alpha   90.00
_cell.angle_beta   90.00
_cell.angle_gamma   90.00
#
_symmetry.space_group_name_H-M   'P 1'
#
loop_
_entity.id
_entity.type
_entity.pdbx_description
1 polymer ?
#
loop_
_entity_poly.entity_id
_entity_poly.type
_entity_poly.pdbx_seq_one_letter_code
_entity_poly.pdbx_strand_id
1 'polypeptide(L)'
;MGDHKTVTAVCTLIVINATAYNDGPYCEGGTINLTGGPDGMASYSWEGPLEFSSSSRNATIPGATTGMAGAYNLTVTDANGCSDDASTDVVVNVLPTAEASNDGPECEGGDIQLNGGPDDMTSYSWEGPNEYGNSSQSPLLSSVTTADAGTYTLTVINGTCTSDPVSTVVVVDIKPTAEASNDGPECEGGDIQLNGGPDDMTSYSWEGPNEYGNSSQSP
;
A
#
# COMPACT_ATOMS: atom_id res chain seq x y z
N MET A 1 4.80 -65.59 57.08
CA MET A 1 5.45 -64.29 57.30
C MET A 1 5.87 -63.79 55.93
N GLY A 2 4.91 -63.22 55.19
CA GLY A 2 5.10 -62.70 53.84
C GLY A 2 4.59 -61.28 53.85
N ASP A 3 5.53 -60.34 53.85
CA ASP A 3 5.28 -58.92 54.02
C ASP A 3 4.66 -58.37 52.73
N HIS A 4 3.40 -57.96 52.78
CA HIS A 4 2.74 -57.27 51.68
C HIS A 4 3.36 -55.88 51.58
N LYS A 5 4.35 -55.72 50.70
CA LYS A 5 4.84 -54.40 50.31
C LYS A 5 3.71 -53.66 49.59
N THR A 6 2.99 -52.84 50.32
CA THR A 6 2.17 -51.76 49.77
C THR A 6 3.12 -50.80 49.06
N VAL A 7 3.13 -50.87 47.73
CA VAL A 7 3.74 -49.85 46.90
C VAL A 7 2.81 -48.64 46.96
N THR A 8 3.12 -47.70 47.85
CA THR A 8 2.52 -46.37 47.83
C THR A 8 2.99 -45.68 46.56
N ALA A 9 2.13 -45.62 45.55
CA ALA A 9 2.35 -44.79 44.38
C ALA A 9 2.43 -43.34 44.85
N VAL A 10 3.64 -42.78 44.81
CA VAL A 10 3.84 -41.36 45.04
C VAL A 10 3.32 -40.67 43.79
N CYS A 11 2.04 -40.28 43.80
CA CYS A 11 1.45 -39.45 42.77
C CYS A 11 2.04 -38.04 42.91
N THR A 12 3.23 -37.85 42.34
CA THR A 12 3.73 -36.51 42.05
C THR A 12 2.77 -35.88 41.06
N LEU A 13 2.06 -34.85 41.49
CA LEU A 13 1.16 -34.03 40.67
C LEU A 13 2.00 -33.46 39.52
N ILE A 14 1.96 -34.09 38.35
CA ILE A 14 2.50 -33.48 37.13
C ILE A 14 1.59 -32.32 36.85
N VAL A 15 2.09 -31.12 37.09
CA VAL A 15 1.43 -29.89 36.68
C VAL A 15 1.72 -29.73 35.19
N ILE A 16 0.69 -29.92 34.37
CA ILE A 16 0.73 -29.52 32.97
C ILE A 16 0.70 -28.00 32.94
N ASN A 17 1.52 -27.39 32.10
CA ASN A 17 1.46 -25.96 31.82
C ASN A 17 1.25 -25.81 30.32
N ALA A 18 -0.01 -25.73 29.91
CA ALA A 18 -0.40 -25.54 28.52
C ALA A 18 0.12 -24.20 28.00
N THR A 19 0.53 -24.17 26.74
CA THR A 19 0.88 -22.93 26.04
C THR A 19 0.21 -22.90 24.68
N ALA A 20 -0.32 -21.73 24.33
CA ALA A 20 -0.93 -21.46 23.04
C ALA A 20 -0.24 -20.24 22.44
N TYR A 21 0.19 -20.35 21.18
CA TYR A 21 0.91 -19.29 20.48
C TYR A 21 0.47 -19.21 19.02
N ASN A 22 0.45 -18.00 18.48
CA ASN A 22 0.29 -17.72 17.05
C ASN A 22 1.35 -16.71 16.59
N ASP A 23 1.75 -16.79 15.33
CA ASP A 23 2.78 -15.94 14.70
C ASP A 23 2.22 -14.68 14.01
N GLY A 24 0.95 -14.33 14.28
CA GLY A 24 0.28 -13.17 13.71
C GLY A 24 0.85 -11.82 14.17
N PRO A 25 0.30 -10.70 13.67
CA PRO A 25 -0.98 -10.59 12.95
C PRO A 25 -0.92 -11.04 11.48
N TYR A 26 -2.04 -11.55 10.97
CA TYR A 26 -2.18 -12.09 9.61
C TYR A 26 -2.92 -11.12 8.68
N CYS A 27 -2.71 -11.28 7.37
CA CYS A 27 -3.50 -10.62 6.35
C CYS A 27 -4.62 -11.51 5.84
N GLU A 28 -5.72 -10.90 5.42
CA GLU A 28 -6.78 -11.60 4.70
C GLU A 28 -6.21 -12.38 3.50
N GLY A 29 -6.65 -13.62 3.32
CA GLY A 29 -6.09 -14.57 2.36
C GLY A 29 -4.81 -15.29 2.82
N GLY A 30 -4.15 -14.80 3.89
CA GLY A 30 -2.98 -15.41 4.50
C GLY A 30 -3.25 -16.75 5.19
N THR A 31 -2.24 -17.29 5.87
CA THR A 31 -2.34 -18.57 6.59
C THR A 31 -2.09 -18.35 8.08
N ILE A 32 -3.05 -18.72 8.93
CA ILE A 32 -2.92 -18.69 10.39
C ILE A 32 -2.16 -19.94 10.85
N ASN A 33 -1.14 -19.76 11.68
CA ASN A 33 -0.41 -20.86 12.31
C ASN A 33 -0.58 -20.83 13.83
N LEU A 34 -1.12 -21.91 14.37
CA LEU A 34 -1.27 -22.11 15.80
C LEU A 34 -0.25 -23.15 16.26
N THR A 35 0.45 -22.86 17.35
CA THR A 35 1.42 -23.75 17.98
C THR A 35 1.00 -24.03 19.41
N GLY A 36 0.76 -25.30 19.72
CA GLY A 36 0.40 -25.76 21.06
C GLY A 36 1.60 -26.33 21.80
N GLY A 37 1.60 -26.22 23.12
CA GLY A 37 2.56 -26.85 24.01
C GLY A 37 1.92 -27.33 25.30
N PRO A 38 2.60 -28.18 26.09
CA PRO A 38 3.94 -28.75 25.86
C PRO A 38 3.95 -29.89 24.82
N ASP A 39 5.14 -30.29 24.36
CA ASP A 39 5.34 -31.48 23.52
C ASP A 39 5.08 -32.78 24.30
N GLY A 40 4.71 -33.85 23.60
CA GLY A 40 4.58 -35.19 24.19
C GLY A 40 3.28 -35.43 24.97
N MET A 41 2.27 -34.57 24.80
CA MET A 41 0.94 -34.80 25.34
C MET A 41 0.24 -35.93 24.59
N ALA A 42 -0.70 -36.60 25.27
CA ALA A 42 -1.50 -37.67 24.69
C ALA A 42 -2.52 -37.12 23.68
N SER A 43 -3.06 -35.93 23.92
CA SER A 43 -3.94 -35.24 22.97
C SER A 43 -3.85 -33.72 23.06
N TYR A 44 -4.22 -33.09 21.94
CA TYR A 44 -4.39 -31.64 21.76
C TYR A 44 -5.79 -31.42 21.19
N SER A 45 -6.46 -30.35 21.61
CA SER A 45 -7.75 -29.93 21.08
C SER A 45 -7.78 -28.42 20.98
N TRP A 46 -7.78 -27.90 19.76
CA TRP A 46 -7.99 -26.49 19.48
C TRP A 46 -9.47 -26.23 19.20
N GLU A 47 -9.98 -25.12 19.72
CA GLU A 47 -11.28 -24.55 19.39
C GLU A 47 -11.13 -23.05 19.11
N GLY A 48 -11.91 -22.51 18.17
CA GLY A 48 -11.81 -21.11 17.80
C GLY A 48 -13.04 -20.56 17.07
N PRO A 49 -12.94 -19.33 16.53
CA PRO A 49 -14.01 -18.70 15.74
C PRO A 49 -14.49 -19.58 14.58
N LEU A 50 -15.73 -19.34 14.14
CA LEU A 50 -16.37 -20.04 13.01
C LEU A 50 -16.40 -21.58 13.18
N GLU A 51 -16.58 -22.06 14.41
CA GLU A 51 -16.60 -23.49 14.76
C GLU A 51 -15.31 -24.23 14.37
N PHE A 52 -14.18 -23.51 14.29
CA PHE A 52 -12.89 -24.12 14.05
C PHE A 52 -12.55 -25.12 15.15
N SER A 53 -12.13 -26.32 14.75
CA SER A 53 -11.55 -27.31 15.66
C SER A 53 -10.40 -28.06 15.02
N SER A 54 -9.41 -28.47 15.83
CA SER A 54 -8.27 -29.27 15.36
C SER A 54 -7.69 -30.11 16.48
N SER A 55 -7.36 -31.37 16.20
CA SER A 55 -6.65 -32.25 17.14
C SER A 55 -5.12 -32.22 16.95
N SER A 56 -4.62 -31.41 16.02
CA SER A 56 -3.19 -31.28 15.76
C SER A 56 -2.56 -30.32 16.76
N ARG A 57 -1.42 -30.70 17.33
CA ARG A 57 -0.63 -29.80 18.18
C ARG A 57 -0.35 -28.46 17.48
N ASN A 58 0.15 -28.54 16.25
CA ASN A 58 0.38 -27.40 15.37
C ASN A 58 -0.70 -27.41 14.30
N ALA A 59 -1.55 -26.39 14.28
CA ALA A 59 -2.65 -26.28 13.34
C ALA A 59 -2.40 -25.13 12.35
N THR A 60 -2.84 -25.33 11.11
CA THR A 60 -2.65 -24.37 10.03
C THR A 60 -4.00 -24.13 9.36
N ILE A 61 -4.40 -22.86 9.22
CA ILE A 61 -5.69 -22.45 8.65
C ILE A 61 -5.41 -21.52 7.46
N PRO A 62 -5.47 -22.03 6.21
CA PRO A 62 -5.26 -21.20 5.02
C PRO A 62 -6.50 -20.34 4.73
N GLY A 63 -6.28 -19.21 4.05
CA GLY A 63 -7.36 -18.32 3.63
C GLY A 63 -7.99 -17.55 4.80
N ALA A 64 -7.14 -16.93 5.62
CA ALA A 64 -7.57 -16.14 6.77
C ALA A 64 -8.62 -15.09 6.34
N THR A 65 -9.68 -14.94 7.12
CA THR A 65 -10.67 -13.87 6.97
C THR A 65 -10.77 -13.08 8.27
N THR A 66 -11.27 -11.85 8.24
CA THR A 66 -11.47 -11.06 9.46
C THR A 66 -12.41 -11.72 10.46
N GLY A 67 -13.34 -12.58 10.00
CA GLY A 67 -14.21 -13.38 10.85
C GLY A 67 -13.49 -14.53 11.58
N MET A 68 -12.27 -14.89 11.18
CA MET A 68 -11.43 -15.87 11.87
C MET A 68 -10.57 -15.24 12.99
N ALA A 69 -10.60 -13.92 13.16
CA ALA A 69 -9.94 -13.25 14.27
C ALA A 69 -10.66 -13.54 15.59
N GLY A 70 -9.90 -13.61 16.69
CA GLY A 70 -10.41 -13.88 18.03
C GLY A 70 -9.57 -14.90 18.79
N ALA A 71 -10.08 -15.33 19.95
CA ALA A 71 -9.41 -16.27 20.84
C ALA A 71 -9.47 -17.71 20.31
N TYR A 72 -8.32 -18.35 20.23
CA TYR A 72 -8.16 -19.79 19.96
C TYR A 72 -7.73 -20.47 21.25
N ASN A 73 -8.55 -21.39 21.74
CA ASN A 73 -8.32 -22.11 22.99
C ASN A 73 -7.74 -23.49 22.68
N LEU A 74 -6.69 -23.86 23.39
CA LEU A 74 -6.06 -25.16 23.35
C LEU A 74 -6.32 -25.88 24.67
N THR A 75 -6.89 -27.07 24.59
CA THR A 75 -6.88 -28.05 25.68
C THR A 75 -5.85 -29.13 25.37
N VAL A 76 -4.97 -29.43 26.33
CA VAL A 76 -4.04 -30.56 26.24
C VAL A 76 -4.40 -31.62 27.27
N THR A 77 -4.05 -32.88 27.00
CA THR A 77 -4.23 -33.97 27.96
C THR A 77 -3.00 -34.88 27.97
N ASP A 78 -2.50 -35.22 29.16
CA ASP A 78 -1.37 -36.14 29.31
C ASP A 78 -1.79 -37.62 29.26
N ALA A 79 -0.83 -38.53 29.32
CA ALA A 79 -1.09 -39.98 29.30
C ALA A 79 -1.80 -40.49 30.56
N ASN A 80 -1.84 -39.71 31.64
CA ASN A 80 -2.54 -40.05 32.88
C ASN A 80 -3.98 -39.52 32.90
N GLY A 81 -4.39 -38.77 31.87
CA GLY A 81 -5.72 -38.18 31.75
C GLY A 81 -5.88 -36.82 32.45
N CYS A 82 -4.78 -36.17 32.86
CA CYS A 82 -4.80 -34.80 33.37
C CYS A 82 -4.88 -33.82 32.20
N SER A 83 -5.67 -32.75 32.33
CA SER A 83 -5.83 -31.71 31.31
C SER A 83 -5.47 -30.32 31.82
N ASP A 84 -5.07 -29.44 30.90
CA ASP A 84 -4.84 -28.02 31.12
C ASP A 84 -5.16 -27.23 29.85
N ASP A 85 -5.45 -25.93 30.00
CA ASP A 85 -5.95 -25.07 28.95
C ASP A 85 -5.07 -23.82 28.77
N ALA A 86 -4.88 -23.39 27.52
CA ALA A 86 -4.23 -22.13 27.17
C ALA A 86 -4.98 -21.44 26.02
N SER A 87 -4.77 -20.14 25.84
CA SER A 87 -5.43 -19.39 24.77
C SER A 87 -4.47 -18.43 24.08
N THR A 88 -4.74 -18.12 22.81
CA THR A 88 -4.02 -17.12 22.03
C THR A 88 -4.99 -16.34 21.16
N ASP A 89 -4.82 -15.02 21.10
CA ASP A 89 -5.65 -14.14 20.29
C ASP A 89 -5.05 -13.96 18.89
N VAL A 90 -5.80 -14.39 17.88
CA VAL A 90 -5.44 -14.21 16.48
C VAL A 90 -6.03 -12.90 15.96
N VAL A 91 -5.18 -12.10 15.32
CA VAL A 91 -5.57 -10.87 14.63
C VAL A 91 -5.45 -11.08 13.12
N VAL A 92 -6.52 -10.77 12.38
CA VAL A 92 -6.52 -10.79 10.91
C VAL A 92 -6.90 -9.40 10.41
N ASN A 93 -5.98 -8.75 9.71
CA ASN A 93 -6.17 -7.44 9.10
C ASN A 93 -6.70 -7.60 7.66
N VAL A 94 -7.57 -6.68 7.24
CA VAL A 94 -8.07 -6.62 5.86
C VAL A 94 -6.91 -6.30 4.91
N LEU A 95 -6.83 -7.00 3.78
CA LEU A 95 -5.91 -6.65 2.71
C LEU A 95 -6.42 -5.40 1.98
N PRO A 96 -5.72 -4.26 2.03
CA PRO A 96 -6.21 -3.05 1.39
C PRO A 96 -6.14 -3.17 -0.13
N THR A 97 -7.11 -2.58 -0.83
CA THR A 97 -7.10 -2.41 -2.29
C THR A 97 -6.76 -0.96 -2.59
N ALA A 98 -5.52 -0.69 -3.02
CA ALA A 98 -5.07 0.68 -3.28
C ALA A 98 -5.75 1.29 -4.52
N GLU A 99 -5.94 2.60 -4.49
CA GLU A 99 -6.49 3.40 -5.60
C GLU A 99 -5.53 4.56 -5.91
N ALA A 100 -5.15 4.72 -7.18
CA ALA A 100 -4.26 5.80 -7.62
C ALA A 100 -4.82 6.54 -8.83
N SER A 101 -4.86 7.87 -8.75
CA SER A 101 -5.22 8.75 -9.85
C SER A 101 -4.48 10.09 -9.76
N ASN A 102 -4.61 10.93 -10.79
CA ASN A 102 -4.09 12.30 -10.81
C ASN A 102 -5.01 13.22 -11.62
N ASP A 103 -4.86 14.53 -11.48
CA ASP A 103 -5.68 15.55 -12.16
C ASP A 103 -5.06 16.11 -13.45
N GLY A 104 -3.95 15.55 -13.92
CA GLY A 104 -3.31 15.94 -15.17
C GLY A 104 -4.09 15.55 -16.43
N PRO A 105 -3.57 15.90 -17.63
CA PRO A 105 -2.27 16.52 -17.91
C PRO A 105 -2.17 17.98 -17.46
N GLU A 106 -0.94 18.47 -17.25
CA GLU A 106 -0.66 19.89 -16.95
C GLU A 106 0.56 20.39 -17.74
N CYS A 107 0.62 21.69 -18.02
CA CYS A 107 1.77 22.31 -18.66
C CYS A 107 2.97 22.43 -17.69
N GLU A 108 4.18 22.45 -18.25
CA GLU A 108 5.41 22.70 -17.50
C GLU A 108 5.33 23.98 -16.65
N GLY A 109 5.69 23.86 -15.38
CA GLY A 109 5.60 24.89 -14.36
C GLY A 109 4.26 24.95 -13.62
N GLY A 110 3.25 24.17 -14.05
CA GLY A 110 1.99 23.97 -13.31
C GLY A 110 2.13 22.98 -12.16
N ASP A 111 1.00 22.67 -11.53
CA ASP A 111 0.93 21.74 -10.39
C ASP A 111 0.00 20.56 -10.74
N ILE A 112 0.36 19.35 -10.30
CA ILE A 112 -0.45 18.13 -10.48
C ILE A 112 -0.72 17.50 -9.10
N GLN A 113 -1.97 17.24 -8.78
CA GLN A 113 -2.39 16.55 -7.56
C GLN A 113 -2.47 15.03 -7.81
N LEU A 114 -1.64 14.26 -7.11
CA LEU A 114 -1.84 12.81 -7.00
C LEU A 114 -2.94 12.53 -5.96
N ASN A 115 -3.82 11.59 -6.26
CA ASN A 115 -4.90 11.18 -5.39
C ASN A 115 -4.75 9.70 -5.05
N GLY A 116 -4.46 9.42 -3.78
CA GLY A 116 -4.33 8.06 -3.25
C GLY A 116 -5.52 7.67 -2.39
N GLY A 117 -5.92 6.42 -2.49
CA GLY A 117 -6.93 5.81 -1.63
C GLY A 117 -6.58 4.36 -1.31
N PRO A 118 -7.36 3.71 -0.44
CA PRO A 118 -8.53 4.21 0.28
C PRO A 118 -8.15 5.01 1.55
N ASP A 119 -9.12 5.69 2.18
CA ASP A 119 -8.94 6.41 3.45
C ASP A 119 -8.66 5.49 4.64
N ASP A 120 -8.25 6.06 5.78
CA ASP A 120 -8.05 5.36 7.06
C ASP A 120 -7.03 4.21 7.04
N MET A 121 -6.01 4.35 6.20
CA MET A 121 -4.91 3.40 6.10
C MET A 121 -3.78 3.75 7.08
N THR A 122 -2.97 2.75 7.44
CA THR A 122 -1.82 2.95 8.33
C THR A 122 -0.74 3.80 7.68
N SER A 123 -0.48 3.59 6.39
CA SER A 123 0.44 4.44 5.63
C SER A 123 0.25 4.31 4.12
N TYR A 124 0.72 5.32 3.39
CA TYR A 124 0.78 5.36 1.93
C TYR A 124 2.25 5.43 1.51
N SER A 125 2.56 4.91 0.33
CA SER A 125 3.89 5.00 -0.27
C SER A 125 3.75 5.19 -1.78
N TRP A 126 4.02 6.41 -2.23
CA TRP A 126 4.15 6.75 -3.63
C TRP A 126 5.60 6.65 -4.08
N GLU A 127 5.81 6.01 -5.22
CA GLU A 127 7.08 5.98 -5.93
C GLU A 127 6.86 6.48 -7.37
N GLY A 128 7.84 7.18 -7.93
CA GLY A 128 7.72 7.76 -9.27
C GLY A 128 9.05 8.03 -9.96
N PRO A 129 9.03 8.77 -11.08
CA PRO A 129 10.23 9.22 -11.79
C PRO A 129 11.19 10.00 -10.88
N ASN A 130 12.47 10.07 -11.26
CA ASN A 130 13.50 10.86 -10.57
C ASN A 130 13.65 10.53 -9.07
N GLU A 131 13.52 9.25 -8.69
CA GLU A 131 13.58 8.80 -7.29
C GLU A 131 12.51 9.47 -6.40
N TYR A 132 11.39 9.87 -6.99
CA TYR A 132 10.27 10.43 -6.25
C TYR A 132 9.76 9.42 -5.21
N GLY A 133 9.62 9.89 -3.98
CA GLY A 133 9.06 9.14 -2.86
C GLY A 133 8.19 10.05 -2.00
N ASN A 134 6.96 9.62 -1.68
CA ASN A 134 6.07 10.37 -0.79
C ASN A 134 5.19 9.45 0.05
N SER A 135 4.98 9.79 1.32
CA SER A 135 4.16 9.01 2.26
C SER A 135 2.79 9.63 2.59
N SER A 136 2.47 10.77 1.97
CA SER A 136 1.15 11.39 2.05
C SER A 136 0.17 10.61 1.18
N GLN A 137 -1.09 10.55 1.61
CA GLN A 137 -2.16 9.94 0.82
C GLN A 137 -2.28 10.58 -0.57
N SER A 138 -2.40 11.91 -0.60
CA SER A 138 -2.61 12.69 -1.81
C SER A 138 -1.58 13.82 -1.89
N PRO A 139 -0.36 13.56 -2.37
CA PRO A 139 0.67 14.58 -2.49
C PRO A 139 0.50 15.48 -3.73
N LEU A 140 0.89 16.75 -3.59
CA LEU A 140 0.95 17.72 -4.69
C LEU A 140 2.34 17.71 -5.33
N LEU A 141 2.42 17.58 -6.65
CA LEU A 141 3.61 17.81 -7.46
C LEU A 141 3.59 19.27 -7.90
N SER A 142 4.44 20.11 -7.31
CA SER A 142 4.47 21.53 -7.63
C SER A 142 5.51 21.87 -8.69
N SER A 143 5.16 22.80 -9.58
CA SER A 143 6.04 23.30 -10.65
C SER A 143 6.66 22.18 -11.49
N VAL A 144 5.80 21.29 -12.00
CA VAL A 144 6.20 20.08 -12.72
C VAL A 144 6.99 20.40 -13.98
N THR A 145 7.95 19.53 -14.30
CA THR A 145 8.73 19.57 -15.54
C THR A 145 8.47 18.32 -16.37
N THR A 146 8.92 18.28 -17.62
CA THR A 146 8.82 17.06 -18.44
C THR A 146 9.59 15.87 -17.86
N ALA A 147 10.53 16.10 -16.93
CA ALA A 147 11.21 15.03 -16.21
C ALA A 147 10.32 14.36 -15.16
N ASP A 148 9.29 15.05 -14.65
CA ASP A 148 8.34 14.53 -13.67
C ASP A 148 7.21 13.73 -14.32
N ALA A 149 7.08 13.80 -15.65
CA ALA A 149 6.16 12.94 -16.39
C ALA A 149 6.57 11.46 -16.28
N GLY A 150 5.58 10.58 -16.10
CA GLY A 150 5.82 9.15 -16.00
C GLY A 150 4.80 8.40 -15.16
N THR A 151 5.15 7.18 -14.78
CA THR A 151 4.28 6.32 -13.98
C THR A 151 4.56 6.52 -12.49
N TYR A 152 3.51 6.87 -11.75
CA TYR A 152 3.52 6.94 -10.29
C TYR A 152 2.80 5.72 -9.73
N THR A 153 3.44 5.01 -8.81
CA THR A 153 2.95 3.78 -8.21
C THR A 153 2.65 4.01 -6.74
N LEU A 154 1.46 3.67 -6.30
CA LEU A 154 1.03 3.71 -4.92
C LEU A 154 0.99 2.29 -4.33
N THR A 155 1.53 2.16 -3.13
CA THR A 155 1.31 1.02 -2.25
C THR A 155 0.71 1.51 -0.93
N VAL A 156 -0.28 0.79 -0.40
CA VAL A 156 -1.00 1.15 0.83
C VAL A 156 -0.83 0.06 1.88
N ILE A 157 -0.69 0.46 3.14
CA ILE A 157 -0.55 -0.46 4.27
C ILE A 157 -1.71 -0.29 5.24
N ASN A 158 -2.32 -1.40 5.65
CA ASN A 158 -3.30 -1.49 6.72
C ASN A 158 -2.82 -2.47 7.81
N GLY A 159 -2.41 -1.96 8.96
CA GLY A 159 -1.74 -2.73 10.01
C GLY A 159 -0.41 -3.28 9.49
N THR A 160 -0.36 -4.60 9.30
CA THR A 160 0.80 -5.31 8.72
C THR A 160 0.60 -5.72 7.26
N CYS A 161 -0.54 -5.36 6.66
CA CYS A 161 -0.93 -5.82 5.34
C CYS A 161 -0.71 -4.77 4.28
N THR A 162 0.07 -5.15 3.28
CA THR A 162 0.44 -4.30 2.15
C THR A 162 -0.42 -4.66 0.94
N SER A 163 -1.01 -3.66 0.28
CA SER A 163 -1.77 -3.84 -0.96
C SER A 163 -0.86 -4.33 -2.09
N ASP A 164 -1.46 -4.85 -3.15
CA ASP A 164 -0.80 -4.86 -4.46
C ASP A 164 -0.54 -3.40 -4.90
N PRO A 165 0.55 -3.13 -5.65
CA PRO A 165 0.83 -1.81 -6.18
C PRO A 165 -0.17 -1.44 -7.28
N VAL A 166 -0.60 -0.18 -7.27
CA VAL A 166 -1.47 0.41 -8.30
C VAL A 166 -0.80 1.64 -8.88
N SER A 167 -1.03 1.95 -10.16
CA SER A 167 -0.33 3.06 -10.83
C SER A 167 -1.24 4.01 -11.57
N THR A 168 -0.75 5.24 -11.71
CA THR A 168 -1.32 6.29 -12.55
C THR A 168 -0.23 6.93 -13.40
N VAL A 169 -0.58 7.46 -14.57
CA VAL A 169 0.38 8.10 -15.48
C VAL A 169 0.20 9.60 -15.42
N VAL A 170 1.26 10.29 -15.04
CA VAL A 170 1.36 11.75 -15.05
C VAL A 170 1.92 12.19 -16.39
N VAL A 171 1.25 13.15 -17.02
CA VAL A 171 1.62 13.73 -18.30
C VAL A 171 1.88 15.22 -18.09
N VAL A 172 3.06 15.67 -18.53
CA VAL A 172 3.46 17.08 -18.47
C VAL A 172 3.76 17.59 -19.88
N ASP A 173 3.00 18.59 -20.31
CA ASP A 173 3.13 19.19 -21.63
C ASP A 173 4.16 20.32 -21.62
N ILE A 174 5.03 20.37 -22.62
CA ILE A 174 6.08 21.40 -22.71
C ILE A 174 5.47 22.77 -23.02
N LYS A 175 5.96 23.82 -22.35
CA LYS A 175 5.56 25.18 -22.67
C LYS A 175 6.17 25.60 -24.02
N PRO A 176 5.36 26.10 -24.98
CA PRO A 176 5.90 26.58 -26.25
C PRO A 176 6.81 27.80 -26.03
N THR A 177 7.93 27.84 -26.73
CA THR A 177 8.84 29.00 -26.74
C THR A 177 8.46 29.92 -27.89
N ALA A 178 7.99 31.14 -27.60
CA ALA A 178 7.64 32.11 -28.63
C ALA A 178 8.88 32.59 -29.39
N GLU A 179 8.80 32.58 -30.72
CA GLU A 179 9.84 33.04 -31.63
C GLU A 179 9.34 34.26 -32.42
N ALA A 180 10.22 35.25 -32.62
CA ALA A 180 9.89 36.44 -33.39
C ALA A 180 11.08 36.84 -34.27
N SER A 181 10.82 37.12 -35.54
CA SER A 181 11.81 37.64 -36.50
C SER A 181 11.17 38.63 -37.47
N ASN A 182 11.99 39.30 -38.28
CA ASN A 182 11.54 40.19 -39.35
C ASN A 182 12.46 40.06 -40.57
N ASP A 183 11.98 40.56 -41.72
CA ASP A 183 12.71 40.56 -43.00
C ASP A 183 13.69 41.72 -43.20
N GLY A 184 13.84 42.59 -42.19
CA GLY A 184 14.64 43.81 -42.27
C GLY A 184 16.17 43.60 -42.29
N PRO A 185 16.93 44.69 -42.50
CA PRO A 185 16.49 46.10 -42.47
C PRO A 185 15.89 46.60 -43.80
N GLU A 186 14.90 47.50 -43.69
CA GLU A 186 14.14 48.05 -44.82
C GLU A 186 14.34 49.58 -44.97
N CYS A 187 14.09 50.13 -46.17
CA CYS A 187 14.15 51.58 -46.41
C CYS A 187 12.95 52.33 -45.81
N GLU A 188 13.09 53.64 -45.59
CA GLU A 188 11.97 54.48 -45.14
C GLU A 188 10.78 54.40 -46.11
N GLY A 189 9.61 54.03 -45.59
CA GLY A 189 8.38 53.83 -46.35
C GLY A 189 8.20 52.44 -46.97
N GLY A 190 9.17 51.53 -46.79
CA GLY A 190 8.99 50.12 -47.12
C GLY A 190 8.19 49.37 -46.06
N ASP A 191 7.59 48.25 -46.46
CA ASP A 191 6.85 47.35 -45.57
C ASP A 191 7.84 46.41 -44.86
N ILE A 192 7.62 46.15 -43.57
CA ILE A 192 8.38 45.16 -42.78
C ILE A 192 7.44 43.99 -42.51
N GLN A 193 7.86 42.77 -42.83
CA GLN A 193 7.15 41.55 -42.46
C GLN A 193 7.66 41.02 -41.13
N LEU A 194 6.73 40.80 -40.19
CA LEU A 194 7.03 40.12 -38.94
C LEU A 194 6.71 38.63 -39.10
N ASN A 195 7.56 37.76 -38.58
CA ASN A 195 7.33 36.31 -38.59
C ASN A 195 7.31 35.79 -37.16
N GLY A 196 6.19 35.17 -36.77
CA GLY A 196 5.97 34.61 -35.45
C GLY A 196 6.02 33.10 -35.46
N GLY A 197 6.68 32.52 -34.48
CA GLY A 197 6.74 31.08 -34.26
C GLY A 197 6.42 30.73 -32.80
N PRO A 198 6.25 29.42 -32.49
CA PRO A 198 6.30 28.29 -33.42
C PRO A 198 5.01 28.17 -34.25
N ASP A 199 5.03 27.34 -35.29
CA ASP A 199 3.83 27.00 -36.08
C ASP A 199 2.80 26.25 -35.21
N ASP A 200 1.56 26.15 -35.69
CA ASP A 200 0.46 25.38 -35.07
C ASP A 200 0.05 25.83 -33.64
N MET A 201 0.33 27.07 -33.27
CA MET A 201 -0.19 27.67 -32.04
C MET A 201 -1.63 28.16 -32.23
N THR A 202 -2.41 28.15 -31.14
CA THR A 202 -3.82 28.58 -31.18
C THR A 202 -4.00 30.09 -31.29
N SER A 203 -2.96 30.88 -30.98
CA SER A 203 -3.02 32.34 -30.97
C SER A 203 -1.64 32.97 -31.04
N TYR A 204 -1.56 34.15 -31.66
CA TYR A 204 -0.40 35.04 -31.65
C TYR A 204 -0.83 36.43 -31.18
N SER A 205 0.08 37.19 -30.57
CA SER A 205 -0.15 38.58 -30.16
C SER A 205 1.13 39.38 -30.34
N TRP A 206 1.06 40.39 -31.19
CA TRP A 206 2.12 41.34 -31.45
C TRP A 206 1.78 42.68 -30.80
N GLU A 207 2.75 43.29 -30.13
CA GLU A 207 2.66 44.66 -29.63
C GLU A 207 3.90 45.43 -30.11
N GLY A 208 3.70 46.67 -30.54
CA GLY A 208 4.77 47.48 -31.10
C GLY A 208 4.61 48.97 -30.89
N PRO A 209 5.55 49.76 -31.43
CA PRO A 209 5.49 51.22 -31.40
C PRO A 209 4.20 51.77 -32.00
N ASN A 210 3.78 52.96 -31.56
CA ASN A 210 2.60 53.66 -32.07
C ASN A 210 1.30 52.83 -31.98
N GLU A 211 1.12 52.08 -30.88
CA GLU A 211 -0.08 51.26 -30.64
C GLU A 211 -0.29 50.15 -31.68
N TYR A 212 0.79 49.71 -32.35
CA TYR A 212 0.70 48.56 -33.26
C TYR A 212 0.28 47.30 -32.48
N GLY A 213 -0.76 46.64 -32.96
CA GLY A 213 -1.26 45.37 -32.43
C GLY A 213 -1.68 44.44 -33.56
N ASN A 214 -1.31 43.16 -33.48
CA ASN A 214 -1.73 42.16 -34.47
C ASN A 214 -1.89 40.76 -33.85
N SER A 215 -2.80 39.95 -34.37
CA SER A 215 -3.07 38.58 -33.92
C SER A 215 -2.75 37.50 -34.95
N SER A 216 -2.25 37.89 -36.13
CA SER A 216 -1.79 36.95 -37.16
C SER A 216 -0.42 36.39 -36.77
N GLN A 217 -0.13 35.17 -37.23
CA GLN A 217 1.19 34.56 -37.02
C GLN A 217 2.31 35.40 -37.62
N SER A 218 2.17 35.77 -38.90
CA SER A 218 3.15 36.59 -39.63
C SER A 218 2.47 37.80 -40.28
N PRO A 219 2.36 38.93 -39.54
CA PRO A 219 1.71 40.15 -40.01
C PRO A 219 2.62 41.15 -40.73
#